data_AF-A0A059MQL6-F1
#
_entry.id   AF-A0A059MQL6-F1
#
_cell.length_a   1.000
_cell.length_b   1.000
_cell.length_c   1.000
_cell.angle_alpha   90.00
_cell.angle_beta   90.00
_cell.angle_gamma   90.00
#
_symmetry.space_group_name_H-M   'P 1'
#
loop_
_entity.id
_entity.type
_entity.pdbx_description
1 polymer ?
#
loop_
_entity_poly.entity_id
_entity_poly.type
_entity_poly.pdbx_seq_one_letter_code
_entity_poly.pdbx_strand_id
1 'polypeptide(L)'
;MHESTLTVHLRAVLQLTQTQIQILAARRERTADPVRLREIADDLEHALGYRDALEQALQDGGAPAERPSARAARLSRCVEQIATSGDGRRVAVLERVLHEQLVDRTRALARLTAAGDHRPVHYWARRYLAHCRSLGEPQPAGGDEQWSVRSR
;
A
#
# COMPACT_ATOMS: atom_id res chain seq x y z
N MET A 1 -11.15 8.92 -26.26
CA MET A 1 -12.01 8.66 -25.08
C MET A 1 -11.43 9.42 -23.91
N HIS A 2 -12.21 10.25 -23.22
CA HIS A 2 -11.74 10.91 -21.98
C HIS A 2 -11.78 9.87 -20.86
N GLU A 3 -10.65 9.66 -20.20
CA GLU A 3 -10.58 8.77 -19.04
C GLU A 3 -11.41 9.39 -17.90
N SER A 4 -12.32 8.61 -17.31
CA SER A 4 -13.13 9.11 -16.20
C SER A 4 -12.25 9.34 -14.97
N THR A 5 -12.57 10.36 -14.18
CA THR A 5 -11.86 10.63 -12.90
C THR A 5 -11.82 9.38 -12.02
N LEU A 6 -12.90 8.61 -11.99
CA LEU A 6 -12.96 7.35 -11.24
C LEU A 6 -11.95 6.32 -11.76
N THR A 7 -11.86 6.13 -13.08
CA THR A 7 -10.88 5.22 -13.70
C THR A 7 -9.44 5.59 -13.33
N VAL A 8 -9.11 6.89 -13.36
CA VAL A 8 -7.79 7.40 -12.93
C VAL A 8 -7.52 7.05 -11.47
N HIS A 9 -8.50 7.25 -10.59
CA HIS A 9 -8.36 6.93 -9.17
C HIS A 9 -8.25 5.43 -8.91
N LEU A 10 -9.04 4.60 -9.59
CA LEU A 10 -8.97 3.14 -9.50
C LEU A 10 -7.58 2.64 -9.90
N ARG A 11 -7.03 3.12 -11.02
CA ARG A 11 -5.68 2.74 -11.49
C ARG A 11 -4.58 3.19 -10.53
N ALA A 12 -4.68 4.42 -10.02
CA ALA A 12 -3.71 4.93 -9.07
C ALA A 12 -3.69 4.10 -7.77
N VAL A 13 -4.86 3.80 -7.21
CA VAL A 13 -4.96 2.97 -6.00
C VAL A 13 -4.51 1.53 -6.28
N LEU A 14 -4.84 0.98 -7.46
CA LEU A 14 -4.38 -0.36 -7.85
C LEU A 14 -2.84 -0.44 -7.87
N GLN A 15 -2.17 0.52 -8.51
CA GLN A 15 -0.70 0.57 -8.56
C GLN A 15 -0.07 0.66 -7.17
N LEU A 16 -0.62 1.51 -6.30
CA LEU A 16 -0.14 1.64 -4.92
C LEU A 16 -0.39 0.34 -4.13
N THR A 17 -1.54 -0.30 -4.31
CA THR A 17 -1.87 -1.58 -3.64
C THR A 17 -0.95 -2.71 -4.09
N GLN A 18 -0.64 -2.78 -5.39
CA GLN A 18 0.36 -3.72 -5.93
C GLN A 18 1.76 -3.47 -5.34
N THR A 19 2.14 -2.20 -5.19
CA THR A 19 3.42 -1.82 -4.55
C THR A 19 3.44 -2.27 -3.07
N GLN A 20 2.33 -2.12 -2.35
CA GLN A 20 2.20 -2.58 -0.96
C GLN A 20 2.39 -4.10 -0.86
N ILE A 21 1.75 -4.87 -1.75
CA ILE A 21 1.88 -6.32 -1.81
C ILE A 21 3.35 -6.74 -2.01
N GLN A 22 4.07 -6.07 -2.93
CA GLN A 22 5.48 -6.35 -3.17
C GLN A 22 6.35 -6.13 -1.92
N ILE A 23 6.13 -5.02 -1.20
CA ILE A 23 6.86 -4.72 0.03
C ILE A 23 6.55 -5.73 1.13
N LEU A 24 5.27 -6.05 1.33
CA LEU A 24 4.84 -7.03 2.33
C LEU A 24 5.41 -8.43 2.05
N ALA A 25 5.45 -8.86 0.78
CA ALA A 25 6.08 -10.11 0.37
C ALA A 25 7.58 -10.13 0.70
N ALA A 26 8.31 -9.08 0.34
CA ALA A 26 9.75 -8.96 0.65
C ALA A 26 10.01 -8.86 2.17
N ARG A 27 9.08 -8.31 2.95
CA ARG A 27 9.18 -8.28 4.41
C ARG A 27 8.92 -9.65 5.02
N ARG A 28 7.95 -10.40 4.48
CA ARG A 28 7.67 -11.78 4.90
C ARG A 28 8.91 -12.68 4.77
N GLU A 29 9.60 -12.60 3.64
CA GLU A 29 10.82 -13.40 3.38
C GLU A 29 11.96 -13.14 4.38
N ARG A 30 12.02 -11.94 4.96
CA ARG A 30 13.07 -11.52 5.91
C ARG A 30 12.67 -11.66 7.37
N THR A 31 11.42 -11.99 7.67
CA THR A 31 10.88 -12.02 9.02
C THR A 31 10.90 -13.45 9.55
N ALA A 32 11.61 -13.69 10.66
CA ALA A 32 11.60 -14.99 11.36
C ALA A 32 10.61 -15.04 12.53
N ASP A 33 10.15 -13.88 13.01
CA ASP A 33 9.22 -13.77 14.13
C ASP A 33 7.80 -14.22 13.71
N PRO A 34 7.23 -15.28 14.33
CA PRO A 34 5.93 -15.81 13.98
C PRO A 34 4.78 -14.82 14.20
N VAL A 35 4.88 -13.92 15.18
CA VAL A 35 3.84 -12.92 15.43
C VAL A 35 3.80 -11.93 14.27
N ARG A 36 4.95 -11.36 13.91
CA ARG A 36 5.08 -10.48 12.74
C ARG A 36 4.73 -11.16 11.43
N LEU A 37 5.03 -12.45 11.27
CA LEU A 37 4.63 -13.21 10.08
C LEU A 37 3.10 -13.33 9.95
N ARG A 38 2.37 -13.48 11.06
CA ARG A 38 0.91 -13.47 11.06
C ARG A 38 0.37 -12.09 10.68
N GLU A 39 0.90 -11.02 11.26
CA GLU A 39 0.52 -9.65 10.91
C GLU A 39 0.74 -9.35 9.42
N ILE A 40 1.89 -9.74 8.86
CA ILE A 40 2.18 -9.57 7.43
C ILE A 40 1.22 -10.39 6.55
N ALA A 41 0.83 -11.59 7.00
CA ALA A 41 -0.12 -12.41 6.27
C ALA A 41 -1.51 -11.78 6.24
N ASP A 42 -1.98 -11.25 7.37
CA ASP A 42 -3.27 -10.55 7.48
C ASP A 42 -3.28 -9.28 6.60
N ASP A 43 -2.18 -8.51 6.61
CA ASP A 43 -2.02 -7.33 5.74
C ASP A 43 -2.00 -7.71 4.25
N LEU A 44 -1.36 -8.82 3.88
CA LEU A 44 -1.35 -9.34 2.51
C LEU A 44 -2.74 -9.76 2.06
N GLU A 45 -3.48 -10.51 2.89
CA GLU A 45 -4.86 -10.93 2.56
C GLU A 45 -5.74 -9.71 2.29
N HIS A 46 -5.64 -8.68 3.14
CA HIS A 46 -6.39 -7.44 2.95
C HIS A 46 -6.00 -6.72 1.66
N ALA A 47 -4.69 -6.57 1.39
CA ALA A 47 -4.21 -5.89 0.20
C ALA A 47 -4.61 -6.64 -1.09
N LEU A 48 -4.57 -7.97 -1.08
CA LEU A 48 -5.01 -8.81 -2.20
C LEU A 48 -6.50 -8.65 -2.47
N GLY A 49 -7.34 -8.73 -1.44
CA GLY A 49 -8.78 -8.54 -1.60
C GLY A 49 -9.14 -7.15 -2.14
N TYR A 50 -8.43 -6.10 -1.71
CA TYR A 50 -8.63 -4.76 -2.24
C TYR A 50 -8.18 -4.65 -3.70
N ARG A 51 -7.02 -5.22 -4.05
CA ARG A 51 -6.53 -5.29 -5.45
C ARG A 51 -7.57 -5.93 -6.36
N ASP A 52 -8.10 -7.09 -5.97
CA ASP A 52 -9.05 -7.85 -6.79
C ASP A 52 -10.34 -7.05 -7.04
N ALA A 53 -10.83 -6.32 -6.04
CA ALA A 53 -11.98 -5.44 -6.20
C ALA A 53 -11.71 -4.26 -7.15
N LEU A 54 -10.49 -3.71 -7.14
CA LEU A 54 -10.08 -2.62 -8.04
C LEU A 54 -9.94 -3.12 -9.48
N GLU A 55 -9.32 -4.29 -9.68
CA GLU A 55 -9.16 -4.92 -11.00
C GLU A 55 -10.53 -5.26 -11.59
N GLN A 56 -11.43 -5.84 -10.81
CA GLN A 56 -12.80 -6.13 -11.25
C GLN A 56 -13.56 -4.85 -11.64
N ALA A 57 -13.48 -3.79 -10.84
CA ALA A 57 -14.15 -2.52 -11.17
C ALA A 57 -13.62 -1.87 -12.45
N LEU A 58 -12.32 -1.98 -12.71
CA LEU A 58 -11.69 -1.53 -13.95
C LEU A 58 -12.14 -2.37 -15.16
N GLN A 59 -12.23 -3.69 -14.98
CA GLN A 59 -12.72 -4.62 -15.99
C GLN A 59 -14.19 -4.32 -16.34
N ASP A 60 -15.06 -4.18 -15.34
CA ASP A 60 -16.49 -3.89 -15.50
C ASP A 60 -16.72 -2.52 -16.17
N GLY A 61 -15.85 -1.55 -15.89
CA GLY A 61 -15.87 -0.22 -16.50
C GLY A 61 -15.30 -0.17 -17.93
N GLY A 62 -14.92 -1.30 -18.52
CA GLY A 62 -14.32 -1.37 -19.85
C GLY A 62 -12.94 -0.73 -19.96
N ALA A 63 -12.26 -0.53 -18.82
CA ALA A 63 -10.97 0.13 -18.71
C ALA A 63 -9.97 -0.76 -17.94
N PRO A 64 -9.67 -1.97 -18.45
CA PRO A 64 -8.83 -2.95 -17.76
C PRO A 64 -7.48 -2.35 -17.36
N ALA A 65 -6.85 -2.97 -16.37
CA ALA A 65 -5.52 -2.59 -15.93
C ALA A 65 -4.56 -2.54 -17.13
N GLU A 66 -3.98 -1.37 -17.38
CA GLU A 66 -3.06 -1.18 -18.49
C GLU A 66 -1.76 -1.94 -18.23
N ARG A 67 -1.10 -2.37 -19.31
CA ARG A 67 0.28 -2.85 -19.19
C ARG A 67 1.14 -1.75 -18.56
N PRO A 68 1.98 -2.07 -17.57
CA PRO A 68 2.86 -1.09 -16.95
C PRO A 68 3.71 -0.39 -18.00
N SER A 69 3.74 0.94 -17.94
CA SER A 69 4.68 1.72 -18.76
C SER A 69 6.14 1.39 -18.37
N ALA A 70 7.10 1.65 -19.25
CA ALA A 70 8.52 1.47 -18.92
C ALA A 70 8.95 2.26 -17.67
N ARG A 71 8.34 3.44 -17.44
CA ARG A 71 8.53 4.23 -16.22
C ARG A 71 7.97 3.52 -14.99
N ALA A 72 6.74 3.00 -15.07
CA ALA A 72 6.13 2.26 -13.98
C ALA A 72 6.92 0.99 -13.63
N ALA A 73 7.38 0.25 -14.64
CA ALA A 73 8.24 -0.92 -14.44
C ALA A 73 9.57 -0.57 -13.77
N ARG A 74 10.21 0.55 -14.15
CA ARG A 74 11.43 1.04 -13.47
C ARG A 74 11.17 1.41 -12.01
N LEU A 75 10.06 2.08 -11.73
CA LEU A 75 9.68 2.44 -10.36
C LEU A 75 9.44 1.19 -9.50
N SER A 76 8.69 0.21 -10.02
CA SER A 76 8.45 -1.06 -9.32
C SER A 76 9.77 -1.79 -9.01
N ARG A 77 10.72 -1.83 -9.95
CA ARG A 77 12.07 -2.37 -9.69
C ARG A 77 12.84 -1.60 -8.61
N CYS A 78 12.73 -0.26 -8.58
CA CYS A 78 13.36 0.53 -7.50
C CYS A 78 12.72 0.25 -6.14
N VAL A 79 11.40 0.12 -6.07
CA VAL A 79 10.69 -0.27 -4.85
C VAL A 79 11.15 -1.65 -4.39
N GLU A 80 11.19 -2.62 -5.30
CA GLU A 80 11.66 -3.98 -5.01
C GLU A 80 13.10 -4.00 -4.49
N GLN A 81 14.01 -3.26 -5.13
CA GLN A 81 15.39 -3.10 -4.66
C GLN A 81 15.44 -2.51 -3.25
N ILE A 82 14.66 -1.48 -2.95
CA ILE A 82 14.62 -0.90 -1.60
C ILE A 82 14.05 -1.91 -0.60
N ALA A 83 12.92 -2.54 -0.94
CA ALA A 83 12.23 -3.51 -0.10
C ALA A 83 13.10 -4.72 0.25
N THR A 84 14.03 -5.09 -0.64
CA THR A 84 14.96 -6.22 -0.46
C THR A 84 16.36 -5.80 0.03
N SER A 85 16.70 -4.50 0.04
CA SER A 85 18.06 -3.98 0.31
C SER A 85 18.63 -4.23 1.71
N GLY A 86 17.85 -4.79 2.65
CA GLY A 86 18.27 -4.95 4.05
C GLY A 86 18.36 -3.65 4.85
N ASP A 87 18.34 -2.47 4.20
CA ASP A 87 18.34 -1.15 4.83
C ASP A 87 16.95 -0.84 5.41
N GLY A 88 16.77 -1.18 6.70
CA GLY A 88 15.50 -0.99 7.41
C GLY A 88 15.01 0.47 7.42
N ARG A 89 15.91 1.45 7.38
CA ARG A 89 15.53 2.87 7.34
C ARG A 89 14.91 3.25 6.00
N ARG A 90 15.52 2.82 4.88
CA ARG A 90 14.95 3.07 3.54
C ARG A 90 13.61 2.36 3.36
N VAL A 91 13.49 1.13 3.85
CA VAL A 91 12.23 0.38 3.84
C VAL A 91 11.15 1.13 4.61
N ALA A 92 11.45 1.59 5.84
CA ALA A 92 10.48 2.32 6.66
C ALA A 92 10.02 3.64 6.01
N VAL A 93 10.94 4.39 5.36
CA VAL A 93 10.58 5.61 4.62
C VAL A 93 9.67 5.28 3.43
N LEU A 94 9.99 4.22 2.68
CA LEU A 94 9.17 3.77 1.56
C LEU A 94 7.76 3.35 2.02
N GLU A 95 7.67 2.53 3.07
CA GLU A 95 6.40 2.09 3.67
C GLU A 95 5.56 3.28 4.13
N ARG A 96 6.17 4.27 4.77
CA ARG A 96 5.48 5.49 5.22
C ARG A 96 4.92 6.29 4.05
N VAL A 97 5.75 6.60 3.04
CA VAL A 97 5.32 7.37 1.87
C VAL A 97 4.21 6.64 1.12
N LEU A 98 4.33 5.32 0.97
CA LEU A 98 3.30 4.49 0.35
C LEU A 98 1.99 4.53 1.15
N HIS A 99 2.08 4.39 2.47
CA HIS A 99 0.91 4.43 3.36
C HIS A 99 0.17 5.77 3.27
N GLU A 100 0.89 6.90 3.36
CA GLU A 100 0.30 8.24 3.25
C GLU A 100 -0.44 8.41 1.91
N GLN A 101 0.16 7.98 0.79
CA GLN A 101 -0.47 8.04 -0.52
C GLN A 101 -1.68 7.12 -0.64
N LEU A 102 -1.59 5.88 -0.15
CA LEU A 102 -2.71 4.93 -0.18
C LEU A 102 -3.89 5.44 0.63
N VAL A 103 -3.66 5.99 1.82
CA VAL A 103 -4.71 6.57 2.66
C VAL A 103 -5.40 7.74 1.96
N ASP A 104 -4.64 8.68 1.41
CA ASP A 104 -5.20 9.83 0.70
C ASP A 104 -6.05 9.40 -0.51
N ARG A 105 -5.47 8.56 -1.38
CA ARG A 105 -6.16 8.10 -2.60
C ARG A 105 -7.34 7.19 -2.30
N THR A 106 -7.27 6.38 -1.25
CA THR A 106 -8.39 5.54 -0.79
C THR A 106 -9.52 6.40 -0.21
N ARG A 107 -9.23 7.50 0.49
CA ARG A 107 -10.27 8.45 0.94
C ARG A 107 -11.00 9.07 -0.24
N ALA A 108 -10.26 9.49 -1.28
CA ALA A 108 -10.86 10.01 -2.50
C ALA A 108 -11.74 8.94 -3.19
N LEU A 109 -11.23 7.71 -3.33
CA LEU A 109 -11.96 6.61 -3.95
C LEU A 109 -13.23 6.23 -3.17
N ALA A 110 -13.18 6.23 -1.84
CA ALA A 110 -14.35 5.97 -1.00
C ALA A 110 -15.45 7.03 -1.20
N ARG A 111 -15.08 8.29 -1.43
CA ARG A 111 -16.04 9.36 -1.74
C ARG A 111 -16.66 9.17 -3.12
N LEU A 112 -15.84 8.88 -4.14
CA LEU A 112 -16.30 8.66 -5.51
C LEU A 112 -17.24 7.46 -5.64
N THR A 113 -17.06 6.44 -4.81
CA THR A 113 -17.84 5.19 -4.84
C THR A 113 -19.02 5.19 -3.86
N ALA A 114 -19.25 6.28 -3.12
CA ALA A 114 -20.28 6.35 -2.09
C ALA A 114 -21.72 6.25 -2.63
N ALA A 115 -21.93 6.63 -3.89
CA ALA A 115 -23.24 6.53 -4.55
C ALA A 115 -23.66 5.07 -4.84
N GLY A 116 -22.73 4.11 -4.74
CA GLY A 116 -23.04 2.68 -4.82
C GLY A 116 -22.74 1.99 -6.14
N ASP A 117 -22.21 2.70 -7.15
CA ASP A 117 -21.90 2.13 -8.48
C ASP A 117 -20.77 1.09 -8.43
N HIS A 118 -19.92 1.13 -7.39
CA HIS A 118 -18.82 0.18 -7.18
C HIS A 118 -18.78 -0.33 -5.74
N ARG A 119 -19.85 -1.02 -5.30
CA ARG A 119 -19.99 -1.51 -3.91
C ARG A 119 -18.79 -2.30 -3.39
N PRO A 120 -18.17 -3.24 -4.15
CA PRO A 120 -17.00 -3.97 -3.67
C PRO A 120 -15.81 -3.06 -3.40
N VAL A 121 -15.54 -2.10 -4.30
CA VAL A 121 -14.47 -1.11 -4.12
C VAL A 121 -14.75 -0.23 -2.90
N HIS A 122 -15.99 0.23 -2.75
CA HIS A 122 -16.38 1.04 -1.60
C HIS A 122 -16.17 0.27 -0.27
N TYR A 123 -16.60 -0.99 -0.22
CA TYR A 123 -16.41 -1.86 0.93
C TYR A 123 -14.93 -1.98 1.30
N TRP A 124 -14.08 -2.34 0.35
CA TRP A 124 -12.64 -2.51 0.61
C TRP A 124 -11.94 -1.20 0.95
N ALA A 125 -12.30 -0.09 0.31
CA ALA A 125 -11.79 1.24 0.64
C ALA A 125 -12.13 1.62 2.09
N ARG A 126 -13.37 1.38 2.53
CA ARG A 126 -13.81 1.62 3.92
C ARG A 126 -13.10 0.70 4.89
N ARG A 127 -12.93 -0.58 4.54
CA ARG A 127 -12.21 -1.57 5.35
C ARG A 127 -10.74 -1.18 5.51
N TYR A 128 -10.06 -0.76 4.44
CA TYR A 128 -8.69 -0.27 4.46
C TYR A 128 -8.54 0.93 5.40
N LEU A 129 -9.42 1.93 5.27
CA LEU A 129 -9.38 3.12 6.14
C LEU A 129 -9.73 2.82 7.60
N ALA A 130 -10.46 1.75 7.89
CA ALA A 130 -10.68 1.28 9.25
C ALA A 130 -9.41 0.59 9.78
N HIS A 131 -8.79 -0.28 8.99
CA HIS A 131 -7.53 -0.95 9.32
C HIS A 131 -6.40 0.05 9.64
N CYS A 132 -6.24 1.10 8.82
CA CYS A 132 -5.24 2.13 9.09
C CYS A 132 -5.50 2.90 10.39
N ARG A 133 -6.76 3.03 10.80
CA ARG A 133 -7.11 3.70 12.07
C ARG A 133 -6.85 2.81 13.28
N SER A 134 -7.04 1.49 13.17
CA SER A 134 -6.74 0.55 14.25
C SER A 134 -5.25 0.36 14.51
N LEU A 135 -4.40 0.62 13.51
CA LEU A 135 -2.94 0.50 13.64
C LEU A 135 -2.28 1.68 14.39
N GLY A 136 -3.00 2.79 14.62
CA GLY A 136 -2.43 4.00 15.20
C GLY A 136 -1.45 4.72 14.25
N GLU A 137 -1.21 6.02 14.47
CA GLU A 137 -0.15 6.71 13.73
C GLU A 137 1.19 5.99 13.92
N PRO A 138 2.03 5.83 12.88
CA PRO A 138 3.33 5.19 13.02
C PRO A 138 4.14 5.96 14.07
N GLN A 139 4.29 5.36 15.25
CA GLN A 139 5.16 5.89 16.29
C GLN A 139 6.58 5.91 15.71
N PRO A 140 7.28 7.06 15.71
CA PRO A 140 8.66 7.08 15.29
C PRO A 140 9.42 6.09 16.18
N ALA A 141 10.09 5.11 15.58
CA ALA A 141 11.08 4.29 16.26
C ALA A 141 12.21 5.23 16.72
N GLY A 142 12.05 5.80 17.90
CA GLY A 142 12.97 6.74 18.53
C GLY A 142 13.02 6.46 20.02
N GLY A 143 14.05 5.72 20.42
CA GLY A 143 14.36 5.27 21.78
C GLY A 143 14.96 3.86 21.69
N ASP A 144 16.21 3.56 21.99
CA ASP A 144 17.22 4.28 22.78
C ASP A 144 18.62 3.93 22.27
N GLU A 145 19.41 4.92 21.89
CA GLU A 145 20.87 4.84 22.02
C GLU A 145 21.33 6.10 22.75
N GLN A 146 21.25 6.00 24.07
CA GLN A 146 21.85 6.94 25.01
C GLN A 146 23.37 6.80 24.89
N TRP A 147 23.97 7.52 23.93
CA TRP A 147 25.42 7.64 23.83
C TRP A 147 25.94 8.49 24.99
N SER A 148 26.47 7.78 25.97
CA SER A 148 27.30 8.29 27.05
C SER A 148 28.51 9.01 26.46
N VAL A 149 28.50 10.34 26.47
CA VAL A 149 29.71 11.14 26.24
C VAL A 149 30.23 11.57 27.61
N ARG A 150 31.14 10.76 28.16
CA ARG A 150 32.14 11.26 29.11
C ARG A 150 32.91 12.37 28.42
N SER A 151 32.92 13.55 29.00
CA SER A 151 33.97 14.54 28.77
C SER A 151 34.47 15.07 30.11
N ARG A 152 35.78 15.20 30.13
CA ARG A 152 36.72 15.27 31.27
C ARG A 152 36.46 16.38 32.26
#